data_AF-A0A857JD46-F1
#
_entry.id   AF-A0A857JD46-F1
#
_cell.length_a   1.000
_cell.length_b   1.000
_cell.length_c   1.000
_cell.angle_alpha   90.00
_cell.angle_beta   90.00
_cell.angle_gamma   90.00
#
_symmetry.space_group_name_H-M   'P 1'
#
loop_
_entity.id
_entity.type
_entity.pdbx_description
1 polymer ?
#
loop_
_entity_poly.entity_id
_entity_poly.type
_entity_poly.pdbx_seq_one_letter_code
_entity_poly.pdbx_strand_id
1 'polypeptide(L)'
;MLWIKSFHIVFIASWFAGLFYLPRIFVNLAEVPAGSEAERQRLLGMANRLLRFTTMLAVPALVFGAWLFIGYGIGQGAGWMHAKLFVVLLALGYHHACWSLLRKFRAGRNQRSGRWYRFFNEVPVLLLLAAVILVVVKPF
;
A
#
# COMPACT_ATOMS: atom_id res chain seq x y z
N MET A 1 -20.54 -13.09 8.87
CA MET A 1 -19.64 -12.19 9.64
C MET A 1 -18.20 -12.71 9.73
N LEU A 2 -17.93 -13.90 10.30
CA LEU A 2 -16.56 -14.41 10.49
C LEU A 2 -15.78 -14.60 9.16
N TRP A 3 -16.38 -15.23 8.15
CA TRP A 3 -15.75 -15.43 6.84
C TRP A 3 -15.35 -14.12 6.15
N ILE A 4 -16.26 -13.13 6.15
CA ILE A 4 -16.01 -11.81 5.55
C ILE A 4 -14.85 -11.11 6.27
N LYS A 5 -14.80 -11.22 7.60
CA LYS A 5 -13.69 -10.69 8.41
C LYS A 5 -12.38 -11.40 8.08
N SER A 6 -12.38 -12.72 7.97
CA SER A 6 -11.19 -13.50 7.60
C SER A 6 -10.68 -13.12 6.21
N PHE A 7 -11.56 -13.05 5.21
CA PHE A 7 -11.18 -12.62 3.86
C PHE A 7 -10.66 -11.18 3.85
N HIS A 8 -11.33 -10.25 4.52
CA HIS A 8 -10.86 -8.88 4.65
C HIS A 8 -9.42 -8.82 5.20
N ILE A 9 -9.12 -9.56 6.28
CA ILE A 9 -7.78 -9.60 6.87
C ILE A 9 -6.77 -10.17 5.88
N VAL A 10 -7.09 -11.27 5.20
CA VAL A 10 -6.20 -11.88 4.20
C VAL A 10 -5.90 -10.90 3.06
N PHE A 11 -6.93 -10.22 2.53
CA PHE A 11 -6.75 -9.26 1.44
C PHE A 11 -6.00 -8.00 1.88
N ILE A 12 -6.24 -7.49 3.09
CA ILE A 12 -5.47 -6.37 3.66
C ILE A 12 -4.00 -6.78 3.83
N ALA A 13 -3.72 -7.94 4.42
CA ALA A 13 -2.36 -8.41 4.61
C ALA A 13 -1.63 -8.59 3.26
N SER A 14 -2.31 -9.17 2.27
CA SER A 14 -1.77 -9.39 0.93
C SER A 14 -1.56 -8.07 0.17
N TRP A 15 -2.46 -7.10 0.36
CA TRP A 15 -2.32 -5.76 -0.20
C TRP A 15 -1.11 -5.02 0.41
N PHE A 16 -0.99 -5.01 1.74
CA PHE A 16 0.12 -4.37 2.43
C PHE A 16 1.47 -5.03 2.15
N ALA A 17 1.52 -6.36 1.97
CA ALA A 17 2.74 -7.04 1.51
C ALA A 17 3.26 -6.46 0.19
N GLY A 18 2.35 -6.17 -0.75
CA GLY A 18 2.67 -5.48 -1.98
C GLY A 18 3.17 -4.05 -1.77
N LEU A 19 2.50 -3.29 -0.89
CA LEU A 19 2.89 -1.92 -0.54
C LEU A 19 4.23 -1.85 0.20
N PHE A 20 4.67 -2.89 0.92
CA PHE A 20 6.00 -2.96 1.52
C PHE A 20 7.08 -3.24 0.47
N TYR A 21 6.80 -4.12 -0.48
CA TYR A 21 7.82 -4.60 -1.41
C TYR A 21 8.01 -3.65 -2.61
N LEU A 22 6.97 -2.96 -3.05
CA LEU A 22 7.02 -2.06 -4.20
C LEU A 22 7.96 -0.84 -4.01
N PRO A 23 7.92 -0.10 -2.89
CA PRO A 23 8.84 1.01 -2.61
C PRO A 23 10.28 0.56 -2.53
N ARG A 24 10.52 -0.65 -2.00
CA ARG A 24 11.85 -1.26 -1.97
C ARG A 24 12.40 -1.50 -3.37
N ILE A 25 11.55 -1.91 -4.32
CA ILE A 25 11.95 -1.98 -5.73
C ILE A 25 12.28 -0.58 -6.27
N PHE A 26 11.57 0.46 -5.86
CA PHE A 26 11.86 1.84 -6.27
C PHE A 26 13.20 2.36 -5.75
N VAL A 27 13.59 2.00 -4.52
CA VAL A 27 14.94 2.30 -3.98
C VAL A 27 16.00 1.67 -4.88
N ASN A 28 15.88 0.37 -5.16
CA ASN A 28 16.82 -0.32 -6.05
C ASN A 28 16.85 0.32 -7.45
N LEU A 29 15.68 0.62 -8.04
CA LEU A 29 15.58 1.30 -9.33
C LEU A 29 16.25 2.68 -9.37
N ALA A 30 16.28 3.40 -8.25
CA ALA A 30 16.93 4.69 -8.15
C ALA A 30 18.45 4.58 -7.97
N GLU A 31 18.94 3.42 -7.53
CA GLU A 31 20.36 3.14 -7.28
C GLU A 31 21.02 2.33 -8.42
N VAL A 32 20.26 1.89 -9.43
CA VAL A 32 20.80 1.20 -10.60
C VAL A 32 21.84 2.07 -11.31
N PRO A 33 23.09 1.59 -11.49
CA PRO A 33 24.14 2.32 -12.20
C PRO A 33 23.79 2.61 -13.68
N ALA A 34 24.34 3.71 -14.20
CA ALA A 34 24.30 3.98 -15.63
C ALA A 34 25.03 2.86 -16.41
N GLY A 35 24.34 2.24 -17.37
CA GLY A 35 24.84 1.09 -18.14
C GLY A 35 24.16 -0.25 -17.81
N SER A 36 23.45 -0.36 -16.68
CA SER A 36 22.75 -1.60 -16.26
C SER A 36 21.30 -1.68 -16.77
N GLU A 37 21.09 -1.57 -18.08
CA GLU A 37 19.73 -1.51 -18.66
C GLU A 37 18.91 -2.78 -18.43
N ALA A 38 19.54 -3.96 -18.52
CA ALA A 38 18.86 -5.23 -18.30
C ALA A 38 18.31 -5.37 -16.86
N GLU A 39 19.08 -4.93 -15.86
CA GLU A 39 18.66 -4.90 -14.46
C GLU A 39 17.47 -3.95 -14.27
N ARG A 40 17.58 -2.73 -14.83
CA ARG A 40 16.51 -1.73 -14.77
C ARG A 40 15.21 -2.25 -15.38
N GLN A 41 15.26 -2.87 -16.55
CA GLN A 41 14.07 -3.43 -17.21
C GLN A 41 13.44 -4.56 -16.38
N ARG A 42 14.26 -5.44 -15.78
CA ARG A 42 13.79 -6.51 -14.91
C ARG A 42 13.08 -5.96 -13.67
N LEU A 43 13.67 -4.98 -12.99
CA LEU A 43 13.08 -4.33 -11.82
C LEU A 43 11.78 -3.59 -12.17
N LEU A 44 11.73 -2.89 -13.31
CA LEU A 44 10.50 -2.25 -13.81
C LEU A 44 9.40 -3.28 -14.08
N GLY A 45 9.75 -4.43 -14.67
CA GLY A 45 8.83 -5.54 -14.92
C GLY A 45 8.30 -6.16 -13.63
N MET A 46 9.15 -6.35 -12.64
CA MET A 46 8.76 -6.81 -11.29
C MET A 46 7.81 -5.81 -10.62
N ALA A 47 8.18 -4.52 -10.60
CA ALA A 47 7.34 -3.46 -10.03
C ALA A 47 5.97 -3.37 -10.72
N ASN A 48 5.90 -3.54 -12.05
CA ASN A 48 4.63 -3.54 -12.78
C ASN A 48 3.71 -4.70 -12.38
N ARG A 49 4.25 -5.91 -12.37
CA ARG A 49 3.48 -7.12 -12.04
C ARG A 49 2.99 -7.04 -10.60
N LEU A 50 3.88 -6.64 -9.69
CA LEU A 50 3.55 -6.46 -8.29
C LEU A 50 2.46 -5.40 -8.12
N LEU A 51 2.62 -4.21 -8.70
CA LEU A 51 1.62 -3.14 -8.54
C LEU A 51 0.24 -3.56 -9.08
N ARG A 52 0.18 -4.29 -10.20
CA ARG A 52 -1.08 -4.84 -10.72
C ARG A 52 -1.70 -5.84 -9.73
N PHE A 53 -0.90 -6.76 -9.21
CA PHE A 53 -1.35 -7.75 -8.22
C PHE A 53 -1.82 -7.09 -6.93
N THR A 54 -1.05 -6.14 -6.40
CA THR A 54 -1.38 -5.32 -5.23
C THR A 54 -2.69 -4.54 -5.44
N THR A 55 -2.91 -3.98 -6.63
CA THR A 55 -4.16 -3.26 -6.96
C THR A 55 -5.35 -4.22 -7.01
N MET A 56 -5.18 -5.40 -7.63
CA MET A 56 -6.22 -6.42 -7.71
C MET A 56 -6.66 -6.91 -6.32
N LEU A 57 -5.72 -7.00 -5.37
CA LEU A 57 -6.01 -7.39 -3.98
C LEU A 57 -6.58 -6.23 -3.12
N ALA A 58 -6.21 -4.99 -3.43
CA ALA A 58 -6.74 -3.81 -2.73
C ALA A 58 -8.27 -3.71 -2.89
N VAL A 59 -8.81 -4.01 -4.08
CA VAL A 59 -10.24 -3.93 -4.36
C VAL A 59 -11.08 -4.80 -3.42
N PRO A 60 -10.89 -6.13 -3.33
CA PRO A 60 -11.65 -6.96 -2.39
C PRO A 60 -11.35 -6.58 -0.93
N ALA A 61 -10.14 -6.14 -0.60
CA ALA A 61 -9.82 -5.66 0.76
C ALA A 61 -10.74 -4.51 1.17
N LEU A 62 -10.91 -3.51 0.30
CA LEU A 62 -11.77 -2.35 0.54
C LEU A 62 -13.26 -2.73 0.50
N VAL A 63 -13.68 -3.58 -0.44
CA VAL A 63 -15.07 -4.03 -0.55
C VAL A 63 -15.51 -4.77 0.71
N PHE A 64 -14.71 -5.74 1.18
CA PHE A 64 -15.03 -6.44 2.42
C PHE A 64 -14.95 -5.52 3.64
N GLY A 65 -14.03 -4.54 3.65
CA GLY A 65 -13.95 -3.54 4.71
C GLY A 65 -15.20 -2.65 4.77
N ALA A 66 -15.66 -2.17 3.63
CA ALA A 66 -16.89 -1.38 3.50
C ALA A 66 -18.12 -2.22 3.87
N TRP A 67 -18.18 -3.49 3.48
CA TRP A 67 -19.26 -4.41 3.87
C TRP A 67 -19.33 -4.60 5.38
N LEU A 68 -18.17 -4.76 6.05
CA LEU A 68 -18.12 -4.89 7.50
C LEU A 68 -18.57 -3.60 8.23
N PHE A 69 -18.26 -2.43 7.66
CA PHE A 69 -18.64 -1.14 8.24
C PHE A 69 -20.13 -0.80 8.01
N ILE A 70 -20.61 -0.89 6.78
CA ILE A 70 -21.98 -0.51 6.40
C ILE A 70 -22.97 -1.63 6.71
N GLY A 71 -22.66 -2.88 6.32
CA GLY A 71 -23.58 -4.00 6.41
C GLY A 71 -23.70 -4.62 7.82
N TYR A 72 -22.65 -4.54 8.63
CA TYR A 72 -22.65 -5.07 10.01
C TYR A 72 -22.53 -4.00 11.09
N GLY A 73 -22.43 -2.72 10.72
CA GLY A 73 -22.32 -1.61 11.67
C GLY A 73 -21.07 -1.62 12.54
N ILE A 74 -20.01 -2.36 12.16
CA ILE A 74 -18.81 -2.47 12.99
C ILE A 74 -18.19 -1.09 13.17
N GLY A 75 -18.12 -0.59 14.40
CA GLY A 75 -17.52 0.69 14.72
C GLY A 75 -18.36 1.91 14.33
N GLN A 76 -19.65 1.75 14.04
CA GLN A 76 -20.55 2.91 13.88
C GLN A 76 -20.65 3.68 15.20
N GLY A 77 -20.51 5.00 15.12
CA GLY A 77 -20.51 5.91 16.28
C GLY A 77 -19.19 5.99 17.05
N ALA A 78 -18.19 5.15 16.73
CA ALA A 78 -16.89 5.18 17.41
C ALA A 78 -15.89 6.06 16.64
N GLY A 79 -15.15 6.91 17.35
CA GLY A 79 -14.21 7.83 16.69
C GLY A 79 -12.99 7.10 16.12
N TRP A 80 -12.52 6.00 16.73
CA TRP A 80 -11.43 5.19 16.18
C TRP A 80 -11.72 4.68 14.77
N MET A 81 -12.99 4.47 14.43
CA MET A 81 -13.39 4.02 13.10
C MET A 81 -13.18 5.13 12.05
N HIS A 82 -13.49 6.38 12.39
CA HIS A 82 -13.25 7.53 11.52
C HIS A 82 -11.75 7.73 11.29
N ALA A 83 -10.95 7.63 12.36
CA ALA A 83 -9.50 7.67 12.27
C ALA A 83 -8.95 6.52 11.40
N LYS A 84 -9.51 5.31 11.53
CA LYS A 84 -9.12 4.16 10.70
C LYS A 84 -9.45 4.40 9.23
N LEU A 85 -10.63 4.92 8.91
CA LEU A 85 -11.01 5.25 7.55
C LEU A 85 -10.06 6.30 6.94
N PHE A 86 -9.64 7.28 7.73
CA PHE A 86 -8.61 8.23 7.30
C PHE A 86 -7.27 7.54 6.98
N VAL A 87 -6.82 6.59 7.80
CA VAL A 87 -5.62 5.79 7.50
C VAL A 87 -5.79 4.97 6.21
N VAL A 88 -6.98 4.41 5.95
CA VAL A 88 -7.28 3.70 4.70
C VAL A 88 -7.19 4.65 3.50
N LEU A 89 -7.72 5.87 3.62
CA LEU A 89 -7.59 6.89 2.57
C LEU A 89 -6.12 7.25 2.31
N LEU A 90 -5.30 7.40 3.36
CA LEU A 90 -3.86 7.61 3.21
C LEU A 90 -3.16 6.43 2.52
N ALA A 91 -3.54 5.19 2.84
CA ALA A 91 -3.01 3.99 2.19
C ALA A 91 -3.39 3.94 0.70
N LEU A 92 -4.60 4.37 0.33
CA LEU A 92 -5.01 4.50 -1.07
C LEU A 92 -4.23 5.61 -1.79
N GLY A 93 -4.05 6.76 -1.14
CA GLY A 93 -3.20 7.84 -1.66
C GLY A 93 -1.77 7.37 -1.89
N TYR A 94 -1.22 6.59 -0.96
CA TYR A 94 0.11 5.99 -1.08
C TYR A 94 0.19 4.98 -2.24
N HIS A 95 -0.80 4.08 -2.35
CA HIS A 95 -0.88 3.13 -3.46
C HIS A 95 -0.94 3.86 -4.82
N HIS A 96 -1.69 4.95 -4.90
CA HIS A 96 -1.75 5.79 -6.09
C HIS A 96 -0.40 6.50 -6.36
N ALA A 97 0.27 6.99 -5.32
CA ALA A 97 1.59 7.58 -5.43
C ALA A 97 2.60 6.57 -5.99
N CYS A 98 2.56 5.30 -5.57
CA CYS A 98 3.36 4.22 -6.14
C CYS A 98 3.11 4.04 -7.64
N TRP A 99 1.86 4.13 -8.09
CA TRP A 99 1.52 4.07 -9.52
C TRP A 99 2.11 5.24 -10.30
N SER A 100 2.00 6.46 -9.76
CA SER A 100 2.61 7.66 -10.36
C SER A 100 4.14 7.56 -10.44
N LEU A 101 4.80 7.09 -9.37
CA LEU A 101 6.25 6.90 -9.34
C LEU A 101 6.70 5.85 -10.36
N LEU A 102 6.03 4.70 -10.43
CA LEU A 102 6.35 3.68 -11.43
C LEU A 102 6.23 4.21 -12.86
N ARG A 103 5.22 5.05 -13.14
CA ARG A 103 5.08 5.71 -14.44
C ARG A 103 6.27 6.65 -14.74
N LYS A 104 6.72 7.41 -13.75
CA LYS A 104 7.90 8.30 -13.87
C LYS A 104 9.18 7.50 -14.09
N PHE A 105 9.37 6.40 -13.37
CA PHE A 105 10.50 5.50 -13.56
C PHE A 105 10.52 4.92 -14.97
N ARG A 106 9.39 4.46 -15.51
CA ARG A 106 9.31 3.99 -16.91
C ARG A 106 9.70 5.07 -17.92
N ALA A 107 9.22 6.29 -17.71
CA ALA A 107 9.54 7.42 -18.58
C ALA A 107 10.98 7.93 -18.44
N GLY A 108 11.80 7.36 -17.54
CA GLY A 108 13.17 7.82 -17.28
C GLY A 108 13.26 9.19 -16.60
N ARG A 109 12.12 9.75 -16.16
CA ARG A 109 12.03 11.09 -15.55
C ARG A 109 12.10 11.05 -14.03
N ASN A 110 12.83 10.09 -13.46
CA ASN A 110 13.00 10.06 -12.02
C ASN A 110 13.91 11.22 -11.59
N GLN A 111 13.38 12.12 -10.77
CA GLN A 111 14.09 13.29 -10.23
C GLN A 111 14.31 13.17 -8.71
N ARG A 112 13.94 12.04 -8.10
CA ARG A 112 14.01 11.84 -6.65
C ARG A 112 15.26 11.04 -6.28
N SER A 113 15.92 11.45 -5.20
CA SER A 113 17.13 10.81 -4.69
C SER A 113 16.83 9.47 -3.99
N GLY A 114 17.82 8.57 -3.92
CA GLY A 114 17.69 7.31 -3.19
C GLY A 114 17.29 7.48 -1.72
N ARG A 115 17.75 8.57 -1.06
CA ARG A 115 17.32 8.91 0.31
C ARG A 115 15.81 9.19 0.42
N TRP A 116 15.22 9.84 -0.59
CA TRP A 116 13.77 10.05 -0.62
C TRP A 116 13.00 8.73 -0.73
N TYR A 117 13.48 7.81 -1.57
CA TYR A 117 12.85 6.48 -1.71
C TYR A 117 12.97 5.61 -0.46
N ARG A 118 14.06 5.73 0.30
CA ARG A 118 14.20 5.05 1.59
C ARG A 118 13.18 5.55 2.61
N PHE A 119 12.99 6.86 2.72
CA PHE A 119 11.92 7.40 3.58
C PHE A 119 10.53 6.96 3.09
N PHE A 120 10.31 7.00 1.77
CA PHE A 120 9.07 6.53 1.17
C PHE A 120 8.77 5.05 1.46
N ASN A 121 9.81 4.21 1.60
CA ASN A 121 9.70 2.80 1.98
C ASN A 121 9.20 2.58 3.42
N GLU A 122 9.38 3.53 4.34
CA GLU A 122 8.93 3.41 5.73
C GLU A 122 7.44 3.79 5.90
N VAL A 123 6.88 4.58 4.99
CA VAL A 123 5.49 5.06 5.09
C VAL A 123 4.45 3.93 5.22
N PRO A 124 4.51 2.82 4.45
CA PRO A 124 3.59 1.69 4.62
C PRO A 124 3.62 1.09 6.03
N VAL A 125 4.78 1.10 6.69
CA VAL A 125 4.96 0.53 8.04
C VAL A 125 4.21 1.39 9.04
N LEU A 126 4.36 2.71 8.94
CA LEU A 126 3.64 3.66 9.78
C LEU A 126 2.13 3.57 9.58
N LEU A 127 1.67 3.43 8.32
CA LEU A 127 0.25 3.27 8.01
C LEU A 127 -0.31 1.97 8.59
N LEU A 128 0.40 0.86 8.44
CA LEU A 128 -0.02 -0.42 9.02
C LEU A 128 -0.06 -0.35 10.55
N LEU A 129 0.97 0.21 11.17
CA LEU A 129 1.06 0.37 12.62
C LEU A 129 -0.11 1.19 13.15
N ALA A 130 -0.39 2.36 12.55
CA ALA A 130 -1.52 3.20 12.93
C ALA A 130 -2.86 2.46 12.77
N ALA A 131 -3.06 1.76 11.65
CA ALA A 131 -4.27 0.97 11.42
C ALA A 131 -4.46 -0.14 12.47
N VAL A 132 -3.39 -0.86 12.83
CA VAL A 132 -3.43 -1.93 13.84
C VAL A 132 -3.72 -1.36 15.22
N ILE A 133 -3.03 -0.29 15.64
CA ILE A 133 -3.27 0.37 16.93
C ILE A 133 -4.72 0.81 17.05
N LEU A 134 -5.28 1.46 16.03
CA LEU A 134 -6.68 1.90 16.04
C LEU A 134 -7.67 0.74 16.17
N VAL A 135 -7.40 -0.40 15.55
CA VAL A 135 -8.29 -1.58 15.60
C VAL A 135 -8.17 -2.36 16.92
N VAL A 136 -6.96 -2.42 17.49
CA VAL A 136 -6.68 -3.19 18.70
C VAL A 136 -7.01 -2.38 19.95
N VAL A 137 -6.48 -1.16 20.05
CA VAL A 137 -6.65 -0.29 21.23
C VAL A 137 -8.03 0.35 21.23
N LYS A 138 -8.60 0.64 20.05
CA LYS A 138 -9.88 1.34 19.88
C LYS A 138 -9.98 2.59 20.77
N PRO A 139 -9.01 3.52 20.65
CA PRO A 139 -9.08 4.74 21.44
C PRO A 139 -10.29 5.53 20.93
N PHE A 140 -11.22 5.89 21.84
CA PHE A 140 -12.42 6.73 21.61
C PHE A 140 -13.50 6.22 20.63
#